data_AF-A0A1H5BUF2-F1
#
_entry.id   AF-A0A1H5BUF2-F1
#
_cell.length_a   1.000
_cell.length_b   1.000
_cell.length_c   1.000
_cell.angle_alpha   90.00
_cell.angle_beta   90.00
_cell.angle_gamma   90.00
#
_symmetry.space_group_name_H-M   'P 1'
#
loop_
_entity.id
_entity.type
_entity.pdbx_description
1 polymer ?
#
loop_
_entity_poly.entity_id
_entity_poly.type
_entity_poly.pdbx_seq_one_letter_code
_entity_poly.pdbx_strand_id
1 'polypeptide(L)'
;MNDDLLHSLHPPRLPETFAAPGAGDFLAGFGLGLILAALILTLAMPLLRRRPAVPRMRARLAAAAALPEAERSLALARIATATGCPIPEDLRQDLYSRKGADPARLEALIRQRRRRAAP
;
A
#
# COMPACT_ATOMS: atom_id res chain seq x y z
N MET A 1 -10.42 -0.45 -67.24
CA MET A 1 -11.45 -1.50 -67.26
C MET A 1 -11.68 -2.06 -65.85
N ASN A 2 -11.80 -1.18 -64.83
CA ASN A 2 -12.05 -1.56 -63.43
C ASN A 2 -13.08 -0.63 -62.74
N ASP A 3 -13.64 0.37 -63.46
CA ASP A 3 -14.61 1.33 -62.91
C ASP A 3 -16.04 0.75 -62.82
N ASP A 4 -16.40 -0.17 -63.71
CA ASP A 4 -17.76 -0.75 -63.76
C ASP A 4 -18.10 -1.64 -62.55
N LEU A 5 -17.09 -2.14 -61.83
CA LEU A 5 -17.26 -2.95 -60.62
C LEU A 5 -17.60 -2.11 -59.38
N LEU A 6 -17.25 -0.83 -59.35
CA LEU A 6 -17.59 0.07 -58.25
C LEU A 6 -18.99 0.67 -58.40
N HIS A 7 -19.49 0.79 -59.63
CA HIS A 7 -20.86 1.27 -59.90
C HIS A 7 -21.96 0.24 -59.72
N SER A 8 -21.61 -1.05 -59.62
CA SER A 8 -22.55 -2.15 -59.39
C SER A 8 -22.70 -2.53 -57.91
N LEU A 9 -21.94 -1.89 -57.01
CA LEU A 9 -22.17 -1.95 -55.57
C LEU A 9 -23.32 -1.00 -55.21
N HIS A 10 -24.51 -1.56 -55.01
CA HIS A 10 -25.62 -0.86 -54.36
C HIS A 10 -25.08 -0.12 -53.12
N PRO A 11 -25.45 1.16 -52.90
CA PRO A 11 -25.02 1.89 -51.71
C PRO A 11 -25.38 1.04 -50.49
N PRO A 12 -24.45 0.75 -49.57
CA PRO A 12 -24.72 -0.05 -48.39
C PRO A 12 -25.77 0.70 -47.56
N ARG A 13 -27.04 0.32 -47.75
CA ARG A 13 -28.15 0.82 -46.94
C ARG A 13 -28.03 0.14 -45.59
N LEU A 14 -27.31 0.80 -44.69
CA LEU A 14 -27.36 0.45 -43.27
C LEU A 14 -28.83 0.51 -42.85
N PRO A 15 -29.37 -0.53 -42.18
CA PRO A 15 -30.74 -0.51 -41.70
C PRO A 15 -30.95 0.73 -40.82
N GLU A 16 -32.11 1.40 -40.94
CA GLU A 16 -32.47 2.62 -40.19
C GLU A 16 -32.23 2.48 -38.67
N THR A 17 -32.30 1.25 -38.15
CA THR A 17 -32.01 0.89 -36.76
C THR A 17 -30.56 1.13 -36.33
N PHE A 18 -29.62 1.30 -37.27
CA PHE A 18 -28.22 1.65 -37.00
C PHE A 18 -27.93 3.15 -37.22
N ALA A 19 -28.89 3.92 -37.73
CA ALA A 19 -28.69 5.34 -38.04
C ALA A 19 -28.79 6.25 -36.80
N ALA A 20 -29.48 5.80 -35.74
CA ALA A 20 -29.61 6.54 -34.50
C ALA A 20 -29.52 5.60 -33.29
N PRO A 21 -28.66 5.89 -32.29
CA PRO A 21 -28.61 5.11 -31.07
C PRO A 21 -29.94 5.21 -30.33
N GLY A 22 -30.52 4.06 -29.99
CA GLY A 22 -31.76 3.96 -29.24
C GLY A 22 -31.53 4.22 -27.74
N ALA A 23 -32.62 4.42 -26.98
CA ALA A 23 -32.54 4.57 -25.51
C ALA A 23 -31.81 3.39 -24.83
N GLY A 24 -31.91 2.19 -25.40
CA GLY A 24 -31.18 1.00 -24.95
C GLY A 24 -29.67 1.12 -25.11
N ASP A 25 -29.18 1.76 -26.17
CA ASP A 25 -27.75 1.96 -26.42
C ASP A 25 -27.14 2.94 -25.43
N PHE A 26 -27.90 3.97 -25.04
CA PHE A 26 -27.50 4.88 -23.97
C PHE A 26 -27.41 4.18 -22.62
N LEU A 27 -28.39 3.32 -22.30
CA LEU A 27 -28.38 2.56 -21.06
C LEU A 27 -27.24 1.54 -21.03
N ALA A 28 -26.98 0.87 -22.16
CA ALA A 28 -25.88 -0.06 -22.32
C ALA A 28 -24.52 0.66 -22.20
N GLY A 29 -24.36 1.81 -22.86
CA GLY A 29 -23.16 2.64 -22.76
C GLY A 29 -22.93 3.16 -21.35
N PHE A 30 -23.99 3.56 -20.65
CA PHE A 30 -23.91 3.98 -19.24
C PHE A 30 -23.50 2.83 -18.32
N GLY A 31 -24.10 1.65 -18.49
CA GLY A 31 -23.73 0.44 -17.75
C GLY A 31 -22.28 0.04 -17.99
N LEU A 32 -21.83 0.09 -19.26
CA LEU A 32 -20.44 -0.16 -19.63
C LEU A 32 -19.49 0.84 -18.97
N GLY A 33 -19.87 2.11 -18.95
CA GLY A 33 -19.12 3.18 -18.28
C GLY A 33 -18.99 2.95 -16.77
N LEU A 34 -20.06 2.52 -16.10
CA LEU A 34 -20.02 2.18 -14.67
C LEU A 34 -19.12 0.99 -14.39
N ILE A 35 -19.19 -0.07 -15.20
CA ILE A 35 -18.32 -1.24 -15.07
C ILE A 35 -16.85 -0.82 -15.25
N LEU A 36 -16.56 -0.02 -16.26
CA LEU A 36 -15.21 0.48 -16.52
C LEU A 36 -14.70 1.37 -15.37
N ALA A 37 -15.53 2.29 -14.87
CA ALA A 37 -15.18 3.14 -13.74
C ALA A 37 -14.92 2.32 -12.46
N ALA A 38 -15.73 1.30 -12.19
CA ALA A 38 -15.52 0.39 -11.07
C ALA A 38 -14.21 -0.41 -11.22
N LEU A 39 -13.89 -0.87 -12.43
CA LEU A 39 -12.64 -1.55 -12.73
C LEU A 39 -11.42 -0.65 -12.48
N ILE A 40 -11.46 0.59 -12.97
CA ILE A 40 -10.39 1.57 -12.73
C ILE A 40 -10.27 1.88 -11.24
N LEU A 41 -11.39 2.12 -10.55
CA LEU A 41 -11.38 2.44 -9.12
C LEU A 41 -10.84 1.28 -8.28
N THR A 42 -11.19 0.04 -8.59
CA THR A 42 -10.67 -1.15 -7.89
C THR A 42 -9.17 -1.34 -8.11
N LEU A 43 -8.68 -1.11 -9.33
CA LEU A 43 -7.24 -1.11 -9.64
C LEU A 43 -6.49 0.04 -8.95
N ALA A 44 -7.12 1.21 -8.85
CA ALA A 44 -6.54 2.38 -8.20
C ALA A 44 -6.66 2.33 -6.67
N MET A 45 -7.59 1.55 -6.13
CA MET A 45 -7.86 1.42 -4.70
C MET A 45 -6.63 1.08 -3.85
N PRO A 46 -5.73 0.13 -4.20
CA PRO A 46 -4.51 -0.10 -3.43
C PRO A 46 -3.58 1.12 -3.38
N LEU A 47 -3.61 1.97 -4.41
CA LEU A 47 -2.81 3.19 -4.48
C LEU A 47 -3.44 4.34 -3.68
N LEU A 48 -4.78 4.43 -3.68
CA LEU A 48 -5.54 5.41 -2.91
C LEU A 48 -5.77 5.00 -1.45
N ARG A 49 -5.62 3.71 -1.12
CA ARG A 49 -5.66 3.21 0.25
C ARG A 49 -4.53 3.89 1.02
N ARG A 50 -4.92 4.89 1.82
CA ARG A 50 -4.04 5.54 2.80
C ARG A 50 -3.32 4.45 3.57
N ARG A 51 -2.01 4.32 3.34
CA ARG A 51 -1.15 3.50 4.19
C ARG A 51 -1.45 3.91 5.62
N PRO A 52 -1.78 2.97 6.53
CA PRO A 52 -1.90 3.31 7.94
C PRO A 52 -0.61 4.01 8.33
N ALA A 53 -0.72 5.22 8.85
CA ALA A 53 0.44 6.01 9.22
C ALA A 53 1.27 5.16 10.17
N VAL A 54 2.45 4.73 9.73
CA VAL A 54 3.34 3.93 10.57
C VAL A 54 3.55 4.76 11.84
N PRO A 55 3.15 4.26 13.04
CA PRO A 55 3.22 5.06 14.24
C PRO A 55 4.64 5.58 14.40
N ARG A 56 4.78 6.90 14.56
CA ARG A 56 6.08 7.56 14.65
C ARG A 56 6.91 6.83 15.69
N MET A 57 8.21 6.65 15.43
CA MET A 57 9.13 5.96 16.36
C MET A 57 9.01 6.46 17.81
N ARG A 58 8.76 7.76 17.99
CA ARG A 58 8.50 8.37 19.32
C ARG A 58 7.30 7.74 20.03
N ALA A 59 6.20 7.48 19.33
CA ALA A 59 5.01 6.84 19.90
C ALA A 59 5.29 5.37 20.25
N ARG A 60 6.08 4.66 19.43
CA ARG A 60 6.49 3.27 19.73
C ARG A 60 7.38 3.19 20.97
N LEU A 61 8.34 4.12 21.13
CA LEU A 61 9.17 4.20 22.33
C LEU A 61 8.36 4.60 23.57
N ALA A 62 7.41 5.53 23.42
CA ALA A 62 6.53 5.92 24.52
C ALA A 62 5.62 4.77 24.98
N ALA A 63 5.06 4.00 24.02
CA ALA A 63 4.29 2.81 24.34
C ALA A 63 5.13 1.74 25.04
N ALA A 64 6.40 1.55 24.63
CA ALA A 64 7.32 0.64 25.30
C ALA A 64 7.70 1.12 26.71
N ALA A 65 7.79 2.43 26.93
CA ALA A 65 8.09 3.01 28.24
C ALA A 65 6.94 2.87 29.26
N ALA A 66 5.71 2.66 28.80
CA ALA A 66 4.54 2.43 29.64
C ALA A 66 4.43 0.97 30.14
N LEU A 67 5.27 0.07 29.65
CA LEU A 67 5.29 -1.34 30.05
C LEU A 67 6.15 -1.56 31.31
N PRO A 68 5.88 -2.63 32.09
CA PRO A 68 6.78 -3.09 33.15
C PRO A 68 8.20 -3.34 32.62
N GLU A 69 9.24 -3.19 33.45
CA GLU A 69 10.65 -3.28 33.02
C GLU A 69 11.00 -4.55 32.22
N ALA A 70 10.48 -5.70 32.65
CA ALA A 70 10.68 -6.98 31.97
C ALA A 70 10.10 -6.98 30.55
N GLU A 71 8.90 -6.41 30.37
CA GLU A 71 8.24 -6.31 29.07
C GLU A 71 8.82 -5.20 28.20
N ARG A 72 9.32 -4.12 28.82
CA ARG A 72 9.94 -2.99 28.14
C ARG A 72 11.20 -3.40 27.38
N SER A 73 12.09 -4.17 27.99
CA SER A 73 13.33 -4.63 27.33
C SER A 73 13.02 -5.47 26.08
N LEU A 74 12.02 -6.35 26.16
CA LEU A 74 11.56 -7.18 25.05
C LEU A 74 10.85 -6.36 23.96
N ALA A 75 10.00 -5.40 24.34
CA ALA A 75 9.38 -4.48 23.40
C ALA A 75 10.41 -3.64 22.64
N LEU A 76 11.45 -3.15 23.32
CA LEU A 76 12.55 -2.42 22.70
C LEU A 76 13.39 -3.31 21.77
N ALA A 77 13.64 -4.57 22.12
CA ALA A 77 14.32 -5.53 21.25
C ALA A 77 13.52 -5.81 19.96
N ARG A 78 12.19 -5.91 20.06
CA ARG A 78 11.29 -6.03 18.90
C ARG A 78 11.33 -4.77 18.01
N ILE A 79 11.40 -3.59 18.61
CA ILE A 79 11.54 -2.32 17.87
C ILE A 79 12.91 -2.28 17.15
N ALA A 80 13.98 -2.70 17.82
CA ALA A 80 15.33 -2.73 17.24
C ALA A 80 15.42 -3.70 16.05
N THR A 81 14.90 -4.91 16.18
CA THR A 81 14.85 -5.90 15.08
C THR A 81 13.97 -5.43 13.92
N ALA A 82 12.78 -4.90 14.19
CA ALA A 82 11.88 -4.35 13.16
C ALA A 82 12.47 -3.13 12.41
N THR A 83 13.50 -2.48 12.96
CA THR A 83 14.19 -1.36 12.32
C THR A 83 15.56 -1.72 11.74
N GLY A 84 15.91 -3.01 11.73
CA GLY A 84 17.22 -3.48 11.24
C GLY A 84 18.38 -2.92 12.06
N CYS A 85 18.14 -2.61 13.34
CA CYS A 85 19.16 -2.14 14.26
C CYS A 85 19.89 -3.37 14.84
N PRO A 86 21.19 -3.56 14.52
CA PRO A 86 21.93 -4.70 15.04
C PRO A 86 22.08 -4.56 16.56
N ILE A 87 21.57 -5.54 17.29
CA ILE A 87 21.72 -5.61 18.75
C ILE A 87 23.08 -6.26 19.05
N PRO A 88 23.98 -5.60 19.81
CA PRO A 88 25.25 -6.17 20.26
C PRO A 88 25.05 -7.51 20.97
N GLU A 89 26.02 -8.42 20.84
CA GLU A 89 25.91 -9.77 21.39
C GLU A 89 25.68 -9.76 22.91
N ASP A 90 26.39 -8.88 23.63
CA ASP A 90 26.26 -8.71 25.08
C ASP A 90 24.81 -8.41 25.47
N LEU A 91 24.16 -7.47 24.77
CA LEU A 91 22.77 -7.09 25.01
C LEU A 91 21.80 -8.20 24.58
N ARG A 92 22.17 -9.03 23.60
CA ARG A 92 21.36 -10.16 23.16
C ARG A 92 21.37 -11.27 24.21
N GLN A 93 22.53 -11.55 24.81
CA GLN A 93 22.64 -12.51 25.91
C GLN A 93 21.88 -12.03 27.15
N ASP A 94 21.98 -10.75 27.48
CA ASP A 94 21.25 -10.16 28.61
C ASP A 94 19.72 -10.23 28.44
N LEU A 95 19.20 -10.17 27.21
CA LEU A 95 17.76 -10.34 26.94
C LEU A 95 17.23 -11.71 27.33
N TYR A 96 18.07 -12.75 27.27
CA TYR A 96 17.72 -14.12 27.69
C TYR A 96 18.10 -14.41 29.15
N SER A 97 18.72 -13.46 29.84
CA SER A 97 19.04 -13.57 31.26
C SER A 97 17.81 -13.29 32.12
N ARG A 98 17.79 -13.82 33.35
CA ARG A 98 16.70 -13.57 34.32
C ARG A 98 16.52 -12.09 34.67
N LYS A 99 17.56 -11.28 34.46
CA LYS A 99 17.57 -9.84 34.77
C LYS A 99 17.03 -8.99 33.60
N GLY A 100 17.01 -9.54 32.38
CA GLY A 100 16.71 -8.80 31.16
C GLY A 100 17.82 -7.82 30.78
N ALA A 101 17.79 -7.34 29.53
CA ALA A 101 18.74 -6.32 29.07
C ALA A 101 18.33 -4.92 29.52
N ASP A 102 19.33 -4.06 29.74
CA ASP A 102 19.12 -2.67 30.14
C ASP A 102 18.28 -1.92 29.08
N PRO A 103 17.05 -1.50 29.42
CA PRO A 103 16.17 -0.81 28.49
C PRO A 103 16.71 0.55 28.06
N ALA A 104 17.48 1.24 28.91
CA ALA A 104 18.04 2.55 28.56
C ALA A 104 19.11 2.43 27.46
N ARG A 105 19.96 1.41 27.57
CA ARG A 105 21.00 1.13 26.57
C ARG A 105 20.40 0.69 25.23
N LEU A 106 19.36 -0.14 25.24
CA LEU A 106 18.59 -0.52 24.04
C LEU A 106 17.94 0.71 23.36
N GLU A 107 17.31 1.59 24.15
CA GLU A 107 16.68 2.79 23.63
C GLU A 107 17.69 3.78 23.02
N ALA A 108 18.86 3.95 23.64
CA ALA A 108 19.93 4.79 23.11
C ALA A 108 20.43 4.28 21.75
N LEU A 109 20.57 2.96 21.59
CA LEU A 109 21.01 2.30 20.36
C LEU A 109 20.03 2.55 19.20
N ILE A 110 18.73 2.39 19.46
CA ILE A 110 17.66 2.69 18.50
C ILE A 110 17.69 4.18 18.08
N ARG A 111 17.84 5.09 19.05
CA ARG A 111 17.92 6.54 18.77
C ARG A 111 19.16 6.89 17.93
N GLN A 112 20.32 6.31 18.22
CA GLN A 112 21.57 6.56 17.49
C GLN A 112 21.48 6.09 16.04
N ARG A 113 20.94 4.89 15.79
CA ARG A 113 20.77 4.37 14.43
C ARG A 113 19.84 5.24 13.60
N ARG A 114 18.74 5.71 14.21
CA ARG A 114 17.81 6.64 13.55
C ARG A 114 18.47 7.96 13.18
N ARG A 115 19.31 8.53 14.06
CA ARG A 115 20.06 9.75 13.73
C ARG A 115 20.98 9.57 12.52
N ARG A 116 21.61 8.40 12.38
CA ARG A 116 22.45 8.07 11.20
C ARG A 116 21.66 7.78 9.93
N ALA A 117 20.38 7.44 10.04
CA ALA A 117 19.50 7.12 8.91
C ALA A 117 18.62 8.30 8.48
N ALA A 118 18.65 9.40 9.23
CA ALA A 118 18.05 10.66 8.79
C ALA A 118 19.04 11.36 7.85
N PRO A 119 18.64 11.63 6.59
CA PRO A 119 19.47 12.38 5.64
C PRO A 119 19.70 13.82 6.10
#